data_AF-A0A7W0H543-F1
#
_entry.id   AF-A0A7W0H543-F1
#
_cell.length_a   1.000
_cell.length_b   1.000
_cell.length_c   1.000
_cell.angle_alpha   90.00
_cell.angle_beta   90.00
_cell.angle_gamma   90.00
#
_symmetry.space_group_name_H-M   'P 1'
#
loop_
_entity.id
_entity.type
_entity.pdbx_description
1 polymer ?
#
loop_
_entity_poly.entity_id
_entity_poly.type
_entity_poly.pdbx_seq_one_letter_code
_entity_poly.pdbx_strand_id
1 'polypeptide(L)'
;TLPAPLAELPLLVRAGAVIPLLASDVDTLAPYRGAGVARLADRLGQMQLLAFPRARSNAGMGARPERLRSVEEDHAWRLTIRGKRARRYSLQASLATLRRPFAPRSLALDGRPLPRGSWSYDRRTKVLRAGFRLRSGTLVVH
;
A
#
# COMPACT_ATOMS: atom_id res chain seq x y z
N THR A 1 14.25 6.86 -24.37
CA THR A 1 15.30 6.80 -23.34
C THR A 1 14.87 7.64 -22.15
N LEU A 2 15.24 7.25 -20.93
CA LEU A 2 14.90 8.01 -19.72
C LEU A 2 16.17 8.71 -19.21
N PRO A 3 16.07 9.94 -18.67
CA PRO A 3 17.18 10.55 -17.94
C PRO A 3 17.60 9.66 -16.76
N ALA A 4 18.91 9.49 -16.59
CA ALA A 4 19.53 8.83 -15.45
C ALA A 4 20.76 9.61 -14.97
N PRO A 5 20.57 10.83 -14.40
CA PRO A 5 21.64 11.56 -13.74
C PRO A 5 22.33 10.71 -12.66
N LEU A 6 23.58 11.01 -12.32
CA LEU A 6 24.36 10.25 -11.33
C LEU A 6 23.66 10.10 -9.96
N ALA A 7 22.86 11.10 -9.57
CA ALA A 7 22.11 11.11 -8.31
C ALA A 7 20.72 10.46 -8.41
N GLU A 8 20.29 9.98 -9.58
CA GLU A 8 18.95 9.48 -9.84
C GLU A 8 19.00 8.08 -10.47
N LEU A 9 18.47 7.10 -9.74
CA LEU A 9 18.30 5.75 -10.27
C LEU A 9 16.90 5.62 -10.92
N PRO A 10 16.78 5.40 -12.24
CA PRO A 10 15.48 5.21 -12.87
C PRO A 10 14.88 3.87 -12.42
N LEU A 11 13.80 3.95 -11.65
CA LEU A 11 13.04 2.79 -11.17
C LEU A 11 11.67 2.76 -11.83
N LEU A 12 11.35 1.63 -12.45
CA LEU A 12 10.08 1.39 -13.12
C LEU A 12 9.28 0.34 -12.38
N VAL A 13 7.97 0.58 -12.28
CA VAL A 13 7.02 -0.36 -11.68
C VAL A 13 5.92 -0.70 -12.67
N ARG A 14 5.58 -1.98 -12.72
CA ARG A 14 4.51 -2.48 -13.59
C ARG A 14 3.15 -2.00 -13.08
N ALA A 15 2.29 -1.53 -13.98
CA ALA A 15 0.86 -1.35 -13.67
C ALA A 15 0.24 -2.70 -13.26
N GLY A 16 -0.50 -2.70 -12.16
CA GLY A 16 -1.02 -3.87 -11.47
C GLY A 16 -0.18 -4.28 -10.25
N ALA A 17 1.00 -3.69 -10.01
CA ALA A 17 1.81 -4.07 -8.87
C ALA A 17 1.20 -3.61 -7.53
N VAL A 18 1.38 -4.43 -6.50
CA VAL A 18 1.22 -4.04 -5.10
C VAL A 18 2.49 -4.45 -4.37
N ILE A 19 3.18 -3.48 -3.79
CA ILE A 19 4.50 -3.65 -3.19
C ILE A 19 4.38 -3.37 -1.69
N PRO A 20 4.44 -4.41 -0.84
CA PRO A 20 4.57 -4.23 0.59
C PRO A 20 6.01 -3.85 0.93
N LEU A 21 6.15 -2.82 1.77
CA LEU A 21 7.43 -2.29 2.23
C LEU A 21 7.48 -2.34 3.75
N LEU A 22 8.68 -2.56 4.27
CA LEU A 22 8.97 -2.38 5.69
C LEU A 22 8.78 -0.91 6.07
N ALA A 23 8.55 -0.65 7.36
CA ALA A 23 8.54 0.72 7.84
C ALA A 23 9.93 1.35 7.58
N SER A 24 9.93 2.60 7.14
CA SER A 24 11.16 3.31 6.73
C SER A 24 12.10 3.61 7.90
N ASP A 25 11.63 3.49 9.13
CA ASP A 25 12.39 3.68 10.37
C ASP A 25 12.92 2.37 10.95
N VAL A 26 13.02 1.30 10.14
CA VAL A 26 13.68 0.05 10.54
C VAL A 26 15.17 0.15 10.20
N ASP A 27 16.01 0.15 11.23
CA ASP A 27 17.46 0.21 11.11
C ASP A 27 18.08 -1.18 10.89
N THR A 28 17.47 -2.23 11.44
CA THR A 28 18.03 -3.59 11.38
C THR A 28 16.97 -4.70 11.26
N LEU A 29 17.32 -5.74 10.49
CA LEU A 29 16.56 -6.99 10.39
C LEU A 29 17.01 -8.02 11.44
N ALA A 30 18.14 -7.78 12.09
CA ALA A 30 18.71 -8.69 13.07
C ALA A 30 17.94 -8.62 14.41
N PRO A 31 17.93 -9.72 15.20
CA PRO A 31 17.17 -9.76 16.43
C PRO A 31 17.85 -9.04 17.61
N TYR A 32 19.15 -8.73 17.52
CA TYR A 32 19.93 -8.15 18.62
C TYR A 32 19.41 -6.78 19.02
N ARG A 33 19.55 -6.44 20.32
CA ARG A 33 19.09 -5.17 20.88
C ARG A 33 20.28 -4.22 21.03
N GLY A 34 20.08 -2.97 20.63
CA GLY A 34 20.98 -1.85 20.88
C GLY A 34 20.17 -0.61 21.23
N ALA A 35 20.69 0.25 22.10
CA ALA A 35 20.03 1.51 22.43
C ALA A 35 19.88 2.37 21.16
N GLY A 36 18.68 2.89 20.91
CA GLY A 36 18.40 3.74 19.75
C GLY A 36 18.23 3.03 18.41
N VAL A 37 18.33 1.70 18.34
CA VAL A 37 18.18 0.93 17.09
C VAL A 37 16.75 0.40 16.97
N ALA A 38 16.03 0.81 15.93
CA ALA A 38 14.69 0.32 15.62
C ALA A 38 14.76 -0.97 14.80
N ARG A 39 14.30 -2.09 15.39
CA ARG A 39 14.36 -3.40 14.73
C ARG A 39 13.09 -3.67 13.95
N LEU A 40 13.18 -4.58 12.98
CA LEU A 40 11.99 -5.11 12.30
C LEU A 40 10.94 -5.61 13.30
N ALA A 41 11.38 -6.30 14.36
CA ALA A 41 10.51 -6.83 15.41
C ALA A 41 9.63 -5.75 16.06
N ASP A 42 10.18 -4.55 16.24
CA ASP A 42 9.52 -3.40 16.89
C ASP A 42 8.51 -2.71 15.95
N ARG A 43 8.54 -3.04 14.65
CA ARG A 43 7.68 -2.48 13.60
C ARG A 43 6.77 -3.51 12.93
N LEU A 44 6.70 -4.75 13.45
CA LEU A 44 5.83 -5.80 12.88
C LEU A 44 4.34 -5.43 12.85
N GLY A 45 3.92 -4.44 13.66
CA GLY A 45 2.57 -3.89 13.68
C GLY A 45 2.31 -2.80 12.63
N GLN A 46 3.29 -2.46 11.80
CA GLN A 46 3.21 -1.43 10.76
C GLN A 46 3.55 -2.03 9.39
N MET A 47 2.93 -1.52 8.33
CA MET A 47 3.20 -1.93 6.96
C MET A 47 2.94 -0.78 6.00
N GLN A 48 3.89 -0.50 5.12
CA GLN A 48 3.69 0.44 4.03
C GLN A 48 3.29 -0.33 2.76
N LEU A 49 2.33 0.18 2.00
CA LEU A 49 1.89 -0.41 0.75
C LEU A 49 1.99 0.63 -0.36
N LEU A 50 2.70 0.30 -1.44
CA LEU A 50 2.61 1.02 -2.70
C LEU A 50 1.72 0.22 -3.65
N ALA A 51 0.67 0.83 -4.19
CA ALA A 51 -0.24 0.18 -5.12
C ALA A 51 -0.28 0.93 -6.45
N PHE A 52 -0.29 0.18 -7.53
CA PHE A 52 -0.43 0.67 -8.89
C PHE A 52 -1.60 -0.09 -9.52
N PRO A 53 -2.86 0.23 -9.18
CA PRO A 53 -4.00 -0.57 -9.56
C PRO A 53 -4.17 -0.67 -11.08
N ARG A 54 -4.26 -1.90 -11.60
CA ARG A 54 -4.68 -2.20 -12.96
C ARG A 54 -5.10 -3.65 -13.05
N ALA A 55 -6.23 -3.91 -13.70
CA ALA A 55 -6.79 -5.25 -13.85
C ALA A 55 -6.81 -6.01 -12.51
N ARG A 56 -6.50 -7.32 -12.53
CA ARG A 56 -6.41 -8.16 -11.34
C ARG A 56 -4.95 -8.53 -11.08
N SER A 57 -4.53 -8.43 -9.84
CA SER A 57 -3.18 -8.83 -9.43
C SER A 57 -3.13 -9.36 -8.00
N ASN A 58 -2.07 -10.11 -7.70
CA ASN A 58 -1.79 -10.64 -6.36
C ASN A 58 -0.35 -10.32 -5.99
N ALA A 59 -0.10 -10.13 -4.69
CA ALA A 59 1.24 -9.99 -4.13
C ALA A 59 1.34 -10.74 -2.80
N GLY A 60 2.53 -11.29 -2.51
CA GLY A 60 2.85 -11.84 -1.19
C GLY A 60 3.20 -10.71 -0.22
N MET A 61 2.87 -10.88 1.07
CA MET A 61 3.17 -9.89 2.10
C MET A 61 3.93 -10.56 3.25
N GLY A 62 5.25 -10.47 3.29
CA GLY A 62 6.06 -11.16 4.31
C GLY A 62 5.99 -12.68 4.17
N ALA A 63 5.93 -13.41 5.30
CA ALA A 63 5.93 -14.87 5.32
C ALA A 63 4.56 -15.48 4.96
N ARG A 64 4.54 -16.55 4.16
CA ARG A 64 3.31 -17.28 3.78
C ARG A 64 2.44 -17.63 5.00
N PRO A 65 1.09 -17.55 4.93
CA PRO A 65 0.24 -17.38 3.74
C PRO A 65 -0.31 -15.95 3.56
N GLU A 66 0.40 -14.94 4.06
CA GLU A 66 -0.01 -13.53 3.97
C GLU A 66 0.00 -13.04 2.50
N ARG A 67 -1.12 -12.42 2.07
CA ARG A 67 -1.34 -12.07 0.66
C ARG A 67 -2.18 -10.82 0.48
N LEU A 68 -1.94 -10.15 -0.64
CA LEU A 68 -2.64 -8.98 -1.13
C LEU A 68 -3.26 -9.32 -2.48
N ARG A 69 -4.50 -8.87 -2.70
CA ARG A 69 -5.17 -9.00 -3.99
C ARG A 69 -5.75 -7.65 -4.38
N SER A 70 -5.33 -7.14 -5.53
CA SER A 70 -5.82 -5.89 -6.11
C SER A 70 -6.71 -6.19 -7.30
N VAL A 71 -7.87 -5.55 -7.35
CA VAL A 71 -8.86 -5.69 -8.43
C VAL A 71 -9.37 -4.33 -8.81
N GLU A 72 -9.09 -3.93 -10.04
CA GLU A 72 -9.76 -2.84 -10.71
C GLU A 72 -11.19 -3.26 -11.10
N GLU A 73 -12.16 -2.41 -10.78
CA GLU A 73 -13.58 -2.56 -11.12
C GLU A 73 -14.06 -1.32 -11.88
N ASP A 74 -15.31 -1.34 -12.36
CA ASP A 74 -15.88 -0.16 -12.99
C ASP A 74 -16.11 0.93 -11.92
N HIS A 75 -15.44 2.06 -12.12
CA HIS A 75 -15.44 3.20 -11.18
C HIS A 75 -15.03 2.87 -9.74
N ALA A 76 -14.32 1.76 -9.51
CA ALA A 76 -13.86 1.38 -8.20
C ALA A 76 -12.55 0.59 -8.23
N TRP A 77 -11.86 0.55 -7.10
CA TRP A 77 -10.71 -0.31 -6.89
C TRP A 77 -10.82 -1.03 -5.55
N ARG A 78 -10.60 -2.33 -5.56
CA ARG A 78 -10.66 -3.19 -4.38
C ARG A 78 -9.27 -3.76 -4.05
N LEU A 79 -8.84 -3.55 -2.81
CA LEU A 79 -7.64 -4.15 -2.23
C LEU A 79 -8.03 -5.06 -1.07
N THR A 80 -7.94 -6.37 -1.29
CA THR A 80 -8.13 -7.38 -0.25
C THR A 80 -6.79 -7.72 0.39
N ILE A 81 -6.74 -7.66 1.71
CA ILE A 81 -5.57 -7.98 2.52
C ILE A 81 -5.89 -9.21 3.37
N ARG A 82 -4.99 -10.18 3.35
CA ARG A 82 -5.04 -11.36 4.21
C ARG A 82 -3.73 -11.43 4.99
N GLY A 83 -3.79 -11.08 6.27
CA GLY A 83 -2.65 -11.08 7.18
C GLY A 83 -2.79 -12.09 8.31
N LYS A 84 -1.66 -12.44 8.93
CA LYS A 84 -1.58 -13.28 10.14
C LYS A 84 -1.83 -12.49 11.43
N ARG A 85 -1.61 -11.17 11.42
CA ARG A 85 -1.72 -10.29 12.59
C ARG A 85 -2.36 -8.96 12.20
N ALA A 86 -2.96 -8.28 13.18
CA ALA A 86 -3.45 -6.92 12.98
C ALA A 86 -2.26 -5.95 12.80
N ARG A 87 -2.29 -5.17 11.71
CA ARG A 87 -1.28 -4.14 11.42
C ARG A 87 -1.95 -2.83 11.07
N ARG A 88 -1.23 -1.74 11.33
CA ARG A 88 -1.50 -0.42 10.75
C ARG A 88 -0.87 -0.38 9.36
N TYR A 89 -1.70 -0.18 8.36
CA TYR A 89 -1.30 0.00 6.97
C TYR A 89 -1.23 1.47 6.63
N SER A 90 -0.14 1.86 5.95
CA SER A 90 -0.01 3.15 5.27
C SER A 90 0.02 2.87 3.77
N LEU A 91 -1.09 3.14 3.10
CA LEU A 91 -1.26 2.92 1.67
C LEU A 91 -0.95 4.20 0.89
N GLN A 92 -0.16 4.07 -0.17
CA GLN A 92 -0.09 5.01 -1.27
C GLN A 92 -0.48 4.29 -2.56
N ALA A 93 -1.49 4.78 -3.28
CA ALA A 93 -1.95 4.20 -4.52
C ALA A 93 -1.94 5.23 -5.65
N SER A 94 -1.26 4.93 -6.75
CA SER A 94 -1.34 5.74 -7.97
C SER A 94 -2.57 5.32 -8.77
N LEU A 95 -3.64 6.11 -8.71
CA LEU A 95 -4.87 5.82 -9.47
C LEU A 95 -4.73 6.18 -10.96
N ALA A 96 -3.61 6.77 -11.36
CA ALA A 96 -3.29 7.02 -12.77
C ALA A 96 -3.11 5.73 -13.58
N THR A 97 -2.81 4.60 -12.94
CA THR A 97 -2.56 3.33 -13.64
C THR A 97 -3.82 2.57 -14.02
N LEU A 98 -4.99 2.97 -13.51
CA LEU A 98 -6.27 2.40 -13.86
C LEU A 98 -6.53 2.53 -15.37
N ARG A 99 -7.25 1.57 -15.97
CA ARG A 99 -7.76 1.65 -17.35
C ARG A 99 -8.67 2.87 -17.52
N ARG A 100 -9.48 3.19 -16.51
CA ARG A 100 -10.34 4.37 -16.46
C ARG A 100 -10.07 5.12 -15.14
N PRO A 101 -9.11 6.06 -15.12
CA PRO A 101 -8.80 6.82 -13.92
C PRO A 101 -10.03 7.59 -13.40
N PHE A 102 -10.23 7.57 -12.08
CA PHE A 102 -11.28 8.32 -11.41
C PHE A 102 -10.73 9.07 -10.19
N ALA A 103 -11.46 10.09 -9.74
CA ALA A 103 -11.18 10.79 -8.51
C ALA A 103 -11.95 10.12 -7.36
N PRO A 104 -11.27 9.62 -6.31
CA PRO A 104 -11.93 8.91 -5.23
C PRO A 104 -12.82 9.86 -4.42
N ARG A 105 -14.07 9.45 -4.22
CA ARG A 105 -15.07 10.16 -3.42
C ARG A 105 -15.20 9.57 -2.04
N SER A 106 -15.03 8.25 -1.89
CA SER A 106 -15.12 7.55 -0.61
C SER A 106 -14.25 6.32 -0.56
N LEU A 107 -13.80 5.97 0.65
CA LEU A 107 -13.13 4.72 0.94
C LEU A 107 -13.97 3.95 1.94
N ALA A 108 -14.07 2.64 1.78
CA ALA A 108 -14.73 1.75 2.72
C ALA A 108 -13.82 0.59 3.11
N LEU A 109 -13.72 0.31 4.41
CA LEU A 109 -13.04 -0.85 4.96
C LEU A 109 -14.08 -1.84 5.48
N ASP A 110 -14.10 -3.03 4.89
CA ASP A 110 -15.08 -4.08 5.20
C ASP A 110 -16.53 -3.54 5.19
N GLY A 111 -16.84 -2.71 4.19
CA GLY A 111 -18.14 -2.07 4.01
C GLY A 111 -18.38 -0.82 4.86
N ARG A 112 -17.49 -0.50 5.82
CA ARG A 112 -17.62 0.69 6.67
C ARG A 112 -16.84 1.87 6.09
N PRO A 113 -17.43 3.06 5.94
CA PRO A 113 -16.71 4.23 5.44
C PRO A 113 -15.48 4.56 6.30
N LEU A 114 -14.33 4.82 5.65
CA LEU A 114 -13.18 5.40 6.33
C LEU A 114 -13.46 6.88 6.65
N PRO A 115 -13.10 7.34 7.86
CA PRO A 115 -13.15 8.75 8.19
C PRO A 115 -12.34 9.59 7.20
N ARG A 116 -12.84 10.79 6.85
CA ARG A 116 -12.15 11.70 5.92
C ARG A 116 -10.73 12.06 6.36
N GLY A 117 -10.46 12.13 7.67
CA GLY A 117 -9.11 12.39 8.20
C GLY A 117 -8.14 11.20 8.05
N SER A 118 -8.60 10.02 7.65
CA SER A 118 -7.78 8.83 7.48
C SER A 118 -7.28 8.63 6.05
N TRP A 119 -7.62 9.52 5.13
CA TRP A 119 -7.16 9.44 3.75
C TRP A 119 -7.15 10.81 3.05
N SER A 120 -6.36 10.92 1.99
CA SER A 120 -6.28 12.11 1.15
C SER A 120 -6.01 11.72 -0.30
N TYR A 121 -6.38 12.59 -1.24
CA TYR A 121 -6.13 12.38 -2.66
C TYR A 121 -5.60 13.66 -3.29
N ASP A 122 -4.45 13.55 -3.93
CA ASP A 122 -3.88 14.63 -4.75
C ASP A 122 -4.34 14.45 -6.20
N ARG A 123 -5.16 15.39 -6.68
CA ARG A 123 -5.72 15.37 -8.05
C ARG A 123 -4.65 15.57 -9.13
N ARG A 124 -3.57 16.29 -8.83
CA ARG A 124 -2.49 16.60 -9.77
C ARG A 124 -1.63 15.37 -10.00
N THR A 125 -1.21 14.71 -8.92
CA THR A 125 -0.38 13.50 -9.00
C THR A 125 -1.20 12.21 -9.13
N LYS A 126 -2.52 12.29 -8.94
CA LYS A 126 -3.47 11.15 -8.89
C LYS A 126 -3.09 10.10 -7.83
N VAL A 127 -2.44 10.52 -6.75
CA VAL A 127 -2.02 9.66 -5.65
C VAL A 127 -3.05 9.72 -4.52
N LEU A 128 -3.59 8.55 -4.18
CA LEU A 128 -4.39 8.32 -2.98
C LEU A 128 -3.47 7.89 -1.84
N ARG A 129 -3.63 8.51 -0.67
CA ARG A 129 -2.97 8.12 0.59
C ARG A 129 -4.03 7.71 1.59
N ALA A 130 -3.88 6.57 2.26
CA ALA A 130 -4.82 6.12 3.27
C ALA A 130 -4.13 5.38 4.43
N GLY A 131 -4.61 5.61 5.64
CA GLY A 131 -4.17 4.92 6.84
C GLY A 131 -5.30 4.13 7.47
N PHE A 132 -5.09 2.84 7.74
CA PHE A 132 -6.11 1.99 8.37
C PHE A 132 -5.48 0.82 9.13
N ARG A 133 -6.25 0.21 10.04
CA ARG A 133 -5.80 -0.96 10.82
C ARG A 133 -6.70 -2.15 10.50
N LEU A 134 -6.09 -3.27 10.13
CA LEU A 134 -6.79 -4.53 9.92
C LEU A 134 -5.85 -5.72 10.12
N ARG A 135 -6.43 -6.90 10.36
CA ARG A 135 -5.72 -8.18 10.26
C ARG A 135 -5.88 -8.76 8.86
N SER A 136 -7.14 -8.88 8.45
CA SER A 136 -7.57 -9.28 7.13
C SER A 136 -8.86 -8.53 6.86
N GLY A 137 -9.09 -8.15 5.61
CA GLY A 137 -10.23 -7.34 5.22
C GLY A 137 -10.07 -6.81 3.82
N THR A 138 -11.00 -5.96 3.42
CA THR A 138 -11.06 -5.38 2.08
C THR A 138 -11.24 -3.88 2.17
N LEU A 139 -10.33 -3.15 1.55
CA LEU A 139 -10.49 -1.74 1.23
C LEU A 139 -11.13 -1.60 -0.15
N VAL A 140 -12.17 -0.79 -0.25
CA VAL A 140 -12.79 -0.38 -1.52
C VAL A 140 -12.65 1.13 -1.67
N VAL A 141 -12.23 1.56 -2.85
CA VAL A 141 -12.10 2.96 -3.25
C VAL A 141 -13.11 3.21 -4.36
N HIS A 142 -14.00 4.19 -4.17
CA HIS A 142 -15.01 4.66 -5.14
C HIS A 142 -14.70 6.10 -5.55
#